data_AF-A0A938UBE9-F1
#
_entry.id   AF-A0A938UBE9-F1
#
_cell.length_a   1.000
_cell.length_b   1.000
_cell.length_c   1.000
_cell.angle_alpha   90.00
_cell.angle_beta   90.00
_cell.angle_gamma   90.00
#
_symmetry.space_group_name_H-M   'P 1'
#
loop_
_entity.id
_entity.type
_entity.pdbx_description
1 polymer ?
#
loop_
_entity_poly.entity_id
_entity_poly.type
_entity_poly.pdbx_seq_one_letter_code
_entity_poly.pdbx_strand_id
1 'polypeptide(L)'
;MHKNKICIAVLSVTLVLYLGLSLIMYSFMEEDAYIYFRQAENIAHGHGYVFNQGAEHVEACSSITWLALLTASVKLGFDVITSAKLLGIFFGTLSLFMVFKISGRLNDTLPWVVLPCFLTAVHVPFLLWNLAGLETALYTFFIASSIKSVG
;
A
#
# COMPACT_ATOMS: atom_id res chain seq x y z
N MET A 1 -23.86 21.58 -2.90
CA MET A 1 -23.76 21.20 -1.46
C MET A 1 -24.23 19.78 -1.15
N HIS A 2 -25.39 19.31 -1.65
CA HIS A 2 -25.90 17.96 -1.34
C HIS A 2 -25.04 16.82 -1.91
N LYS A 3 -24.57 16.93 -3.16
CA LYS A 3 -23.67 15.96 -3.80
C LYS A 3 -22.37 15.73 -2.99
N ASN A 4 -21.73 16.80 -2.51
CA ASN A 4 -20.49 16.69 -1.73
C ASN A 4 -20.68 15.94 -0.41
N LYS A 5 -21.81 16.14 0.28
CA LYS A 5 -22.11 15.41 1.52
C LYS A 5 -22.26 13.91 1.26
N ILE A 6 -22.90 13.53 0.16
CA ILE A 6 -23.04 12.12 -0.22
C ILE A 6 -21.69 11.52 -0.61
N CYS A 7 -20.87 12.21 -1.40
CA CYS A 7 -19.51 11.75 -1.72
C CYS A 7 -18.70 11.47 -0.46
N ILE A 8 -18.70 12.41 0.50
CA ILE A 8 -17.96 12.26 1.76
C ILE A 8 -18.47 11.07 2.56
N ALA A 9 -19.80 10.91 2.67
CA ALA A 9 -20.39 9.79 3.38
C ALA A 9 -20.00 8.44 2.76
N VAL A 10 -20.11 8.32 1.43
CA VAL A 10 -19.74 7.09 0.71
C VAL A 10 -18.25 6.81 0.86
N LEU A 11 -17.38 7.81 0.69
CA LEU A 11 -15.93 7.63 0.88
C LEU A 11 -15.57 7.23 2.30
N SER A 12 -16.26 7.77 3.30
CA SER A 12 -16.05 7.40 4.70
C SER A 12 -16.44 5.95 4.94
N VAL A 13 -17.59 5.51 4.41
CA VAL A 13 -18.03 4.11 4.49
C VAL A 13 -17.06 3.18 3.76
N THR A 14 -16.63 3.55 2.55
CA THR A 14 -15.64 2.78 1.77
C THR A 14 -14.32 2.64 2.53
N LEU A 15 -13.85 3.72 3.15
CA LEU A 15 -12.60 3.70 3.93
C LEU A 15 -12.74 2.82 5.18
N VAL A 16 -13.83 2.98 5.95
CA VAL A 16 -14.08 2.14 7.13
C VAL A 16 -14.17 0.66 6.74
N LEU A 17 -14.84 0.36 5.63
CA LEU A 17 -14.95 -1.00 5.12
C LEU A 17 -13.60 -1.56 4.70
N TYR A 18 -12.81 -0.80 3.94
CA TYR A 18 -11.44 -1.18 3.55
C TYR A 18 -10.58 -1.50 4.78
N LEU A 19 -10.55 -0.59 5.76
CA LEU A 19 -9.76 -0.78 6.99
C LEU A 19 -10.26 -2.00 7.78
N GLY A 20 -11.58 -2.18 7.91
CA GLY A 20 -12.16 -3.34 8.56
C GLY A 20 -11.77 -4.66 7.87
N LEU A 21 -11.86 -4.72 6.54
CA LEU A 21 -11.44 -5.88 5.76
C LEU A 21 -9.94 -6.12 5.84
N SER A 22 -9.12 -5.06 5.85
CA SER A 22 -7.68 -5.16 6.04
C SER A 22 -7.30 -5.76 7.40
N LEU A 23 -8.07 -5.46 8.46
CA LEU A 23 -7.88 -6.07 9.77
C LEU A 23 -8.24 -7.57 9.77
N ILE A 24 -9.29 -7.97 9.06
CA ILE A 24 -9.66 -9.40 8.92
C ILE A 24 -8.57 -10.15 8.15
N MET A 25 -7.99 -9.54 7.12
CA MET A 25 -6.92 -10.12 6.30
C MET A 25 -5.52 -9.90 6.89
N TYR A 26 -5.39 -9.37 8.10
CA TYR A 26 -4.11 -8.92 8.66
C TYR A 26 -3.07 -10.04 8.77
N SER A 27 -3.49 -11.30 8.95
CA SER A 27 -2.58 -12.44 9.04
C SER A 27 -1.93 -12.84 7.72
N PHE A 28 -2.44 -12.37 6.57
CA PHE A 28 -1.91 -12.74 5.26
C PHE A 28 -0.53 -12.12 5.02
N MET A 29 0.54 -12.91 4.92
CA MET A 29 1.89 -12.44 4.63
C MET A 29 2.45 -13.32 3.52
N GLU A 30 3.11 -12.71 2.56
CA GLU A 30 3.75 -13.43 1.47
C GLU A 30 5.18 -13.83 1.90
N GLU A 31 5.68 -14.98 1.44
CA GLU A 31 6.94 -15.56 1.90
C GLU A 31 8.17 -14.78 1.42
N ASP A 32 8.15 -14.25 0.20
CA ASP A 32 9.21 -13.41 -0.39
C ASP A 32 9.36 -12.08 0.38
N ALA A 33 8.33 -11.61 1.09
CA ALA A 33 8.42 -10.41 1.92
C ALA A 33 9.50 -10.52 3.02
N TYR A 34 9.83 -11.73 3.47
CA TYR A 34 10.89 -11.93 4.47
C TYR A 34 12.29 -11.62 3.94
N ILE A 35 12.49 -11.63 2.63
CA ILE A 35 13.74 -11.16 2.00
C ILE A 35 13.91 -9.66 2.26
N TYR A 36 12.86 -8.88 2.05
CA TYR A 36 12.86 -7.46 2.37
C TYR A 36 13.12 -7.20 3.85
N PHE A 37 12.47 -7.96 4.74
CA PHE A 37 12.57 -7.74 6.18
C PHE A 37 13.98 -7.97 6.69
N ARG A 38 14.58 -9.10 6.32
CA ARG A 38 15.94 -9.45 6.71
C ARG A 38 16.95 -8.43 6.16
N GLN A 39 16.78 -8.00 4.91
CA GLN A 39 17.66 -7.01 4.31
C GLN A 39 17.50 -5.64 4.97
N ALA A 40 16.27 -5.22 5.29
CA ALA A 40 16.00 -3.99 6.02
C ALA A 40 16.65 -3.98 7.41
N GLU A 41 16.53 -5.07 8.17
CA GLU A 41 17.15 -5.23 9.49
C GLU A 41 18.68 -5.19 9.42
N ASN A 42 19.28 -5.91 8.46
CA ASN A 42 20.73 -5.90 8.27
C ASN A 42 21.25 -4.50 7.96
N ILE A 43 20.59 -3.76 7.06
CA ILE A 43 20.97 -2.38 6.72
C ILE A 43 20.76 -1.46 7.92
N ALA A 44 19.66 -1.62 8.66
CA ALA A 44 19.33 -0.79 9.81
C ALA A 44 20.35 -0.95 10.95
N HIS A 45 20.83 -2.17 11.19
CA HIS A 45 21.82 -2.49 12.23
C HIS A 45 23.28 -2.33 11.77
N GLY A 46 23.51 -1.89 10.53
CA GLY A 46 24.86 -1.60 10.03
C GLY A 46 25.64 -2.83 9.52
N HIS A 47 24.96 -3.94 9.28
CA HIS A 47 25.56 -5.15 8.68
C HIS A 47 25.74 -5.06 7.16
N GLY A 48 25.21 -4.00 6.53
CA GLY A 48 25.33 -3.75 5.10
C GLY A 48 24.20 -4.38 4.27
N TYR A 49 24.34 -4.27 2.95
CA TYR A 49 23.35 -4.76 1.99
C TYR A 49 23.55 -6.25 1.69
N VAL A 50 23.26 -7.09 2.69
CA VAL A 50 23.49 -8.54 2.67
C VAL A 50 22.25 -9.30 3.16
N PHE A 51 22.08 -10.53 2.70
CA PHE A 51 21.05 -11.42 3.25
C PHE A 51 21.55 -12.11 4.53
N ASN A 52 22.73 -12.71 4.48
CA ASN A 52 23.43 -13.28 5.64
C ASN A 52 24.61 -12.39 6.04
N GLN A 53 24.79 -12.15 7.33
CA GLN A 53 25.93 -11.37 7.82
C GLN A 53 27.25 -12.04 7.44
N GLY A 54 28.18 -11.26 6.89
CA GLY A 54 29.47 -11.77 6.41
C GLY A 54 29.42 -12.49 5.05
N ALA A 55 28.25 -12.62 4.42
CA ALA A 55 28.14 -13.09 3.04
C ALA A 55 28.42 -11.96 2.04
N GLU A 56 28.40 -12.30 0.76
CA GLU A 56 28.51 -11.32 -0.32
C GLU A 56 27.27 -10.41 -0.40
N HIS A 57 27.47 -9.24 -1.01
CA HIS A 57 26.39 -8.29 -1.26
C HIS A 57 25.53 -8.79 -2.43
N VAL A 58 24.22 -8.86 -2.23
CA VAL A 58 23.27 -9.38 -3.22
C VAL A 58 22.06 -8.46 -3.32
N GLU A 59 21.74 -8.04 -4.55
CA GLU A 59 20.50 -7.37 -4.94
C GLU A 59 19.34 -8.36 -4.95
N ALA A 60 18.83 -8.65 -3.75
CA ALA A 60 17.75 -9.61 -3.55
C ALA A 60 16.36 -8.97 -3.64
N CYS A 61 16.24 -7.66 -3.44
CA CYS A 61 14.97 -6.93 -3.44
C CYS A 61 14.65 -6.32 -4.80
N SER A 62 13.38 -6.42 -5.23
CA SER A 62 12.87 -5.83 -6.48
C SER A 62 12.62 -4.31 -6.41
N SER A 63 12.59 -3.73 -5.20
CA SER A 63 12.25 -2.32 -4.97
C SER A 63 13.12 -1.67 -3.90
N ILE A 64 14.09 -0.87 -4.33
CA ILE A 64 14.96 -0.09 -3.43
C ILE A 64 14.12 0.89 -2.59
N THR A 65 13.08 1.49 -3.17
CA THR A 65 12.22 2.46 -2.45
C THR A 65 11.45 1.78 -1.32
N TRP A 66 10.89 0.60 -1.55
CA TRP A 66 10.19 -0.14 -0.50
C TRP A 66 11.14 -0.58 0.60
N LEU A 67 12.29 -1.14 0.23
CA LEU A 67 13.33 -1.52 1.17
C LEU A 67 13.82 -0.33 2.01
N ALA A 68 13.98 0.85 1.41
CA ALA A 68 14.38 2.06 2.12
C ALA A 68 13.35 2.49 3.17
N LEU A 69 12.05 2.39 2.86
CA LEU A 69 10.97 2.69 3.81
C LEU A 69 10.97 1.72 5.00
N LEU A 70 11.11 0.42 4.73
CA LEU A 70 11.21 -0.60 5.78
C LEU A 70 12.49 -0.45 6.62
N THR A 71 13.62 -0.16 5.98
CA THR A 71 14.88 0.11 6.69
C THR A 71 14.74 1.33 7.60
N ALA A 72 14.09 2.39 7.12
CA ALA A 72 13.84 3.59 7.92
C ALA A 72 12.94 3.28 9.13
N SER A 73 11.90 2.46 8.98
CA SER A 73 11.04 2.09 10.11
C SER A 73 11.79 1.27 11.16
N VAL A 74 12.63 0.33 10.74
CA VAL A 74 13.49 -0.45 11.67
C VAL A 74 14.49 0.46 12.38
N LYS A 75 15.12 1.41 11.69
CA LYS A 75 16.02 2.40 12.31
C LYS A 75 15.33 3.27 13.37
N LEU A 76 14.03 3.51 13.22
CA LEU A 76 13.21 4.23 14.20
C LEU A 76 12.74 3.33 15.37
N GLY A 77 13.10 2.05 15.37
CA GLY A 77 12.76 1.09 16.41
C GLY A 77 11.40 0.40 16.23
N PHE A 78 10.79 0.50 15.05
CA PHE A 78 9.53 -0.20 14.76
C PHE A 78 9.77 -1.63 14.26
N ASP A 79 8.85 -2.52 14.62
CA ASP A 79 8.79 -3.87 14.06
C ASP A 79 8.57 -3.83 12.54
N VAL A 80 9.38 -4.57 11.79
CA VAL A 80 9.40 -4.50 10.32
C VAL A 80 8.13 -5.08 9.70
N ILE A 81 7.57 -6.14 10.27
CA ILE A 81 6.35 -6.79 9.78
C ILE A 81 5.17 -5.83 9.94
N THR A 82 5.00 -5.29 11.15
CA THR A 82 3.95 -4.29 11.44
C THR A 82 4.12 -3.05 10.57
N SER A 83 5.36 -2.59 10.36
CA SER A 83 5.65 -1.46 9.47
C SER A 83 5.22 -1.75 8.04
N ALA A 84 5.53 -2.92 7.49
CA ALA A 84 5.14 -3.33 6.15
C ALA A 84 3.61 -3.36 5.99
N LYS A 85 2.88 -3.87 6.98
CA LYS A 85 1.41 -3.86 7.02
C LYS A 85 0.85 -2.45 6.99
N LEU A 86 1.35 -1.59 7.87
CA LEU A 86 0.86 -0.22 8.00
C LEU A 86 1.16 0.60 6.74
N LEU A 87 2.37 0.45 6.17
CA LEU A 87 2.73 1.07 4.90
C LEU A 87 1.84 0.55 3.76
N GLY A 88 1.57 -0.75 3.71
CA GLY A 88 0.67 -1.35 2.73
C GLY A 88 -0.76 -0.81 2.80
N ILE A 89 -1.33 -0.73 4.00
CA ILE A 89 -2.66 -0.11 4.26
C ILE A 89 -2.63 1.38 3.88
N PHE A 90 -1.56 2.08 4.21
CA PHE A 90 -1.38 3.49 3.90
C PHE A 90 -1.39 3.73 2.38
N PHE A 91 -0.54 3.04 1.61
CA PHE A 91 -0.50 3.18 0.16
C PHE A 91 -1.75 2.63 -0.53
N GLY A 92 -2.39 1.60 0.01
CA GLY A 92 -3.70 1.14 -0.45
C GLY A 92 -4.79 2.21 -0.26
N THR A 93 -4.79 2.91 0.88
CA THR A 93 -5.69 4.05 1.14
C THR A 93 -5.45 5.18 0.15
N LEU A 94 -4.19 5.54 -0.11
CA LEU A 94 -3.86 6.55 -1.12
C LEU A 94 -4.28 6.12 -2.53
N SER A 95 -4.17 4.83 -2.85
CA SER A 95 -4.63 4.27 -4.12
C SER A 95 -6.14 4.43 -4.29
N LEU A 96 -6.94 4.14 -3.25
CA LEU A 96 -8.39 4.36 -3.26
C LEU A 96 -8.74 5.84 -3.47
N PHE A 97 -8.01 6.74 -2.83
CA PHE A 97 -8.16 8.17 -3.05
C PHE A 97 -7.86 8.58 -4.50
N MET A 98 -6.82 8.00 -5.11
CA MET A 98 -6.52 8.24 -6.53
C MET A 98 -7.60 7.66 -7.45
N VAL A 99 -8.13 6.47 -7.18
CA VAL A 99 -9.26 5.90 -7.92
C VAL A 99 -10.46 6.85 -7.89
N PHE A 100 -10.84 7.35 -6.72
CA PHE A 100 -11.92 8.35 -6.61
C PHE A 100 -11.65 9.61 -7.46
N LYS A 101 -10.42 10.16 -7.40
CA LYS A 101 -10.04 11.32 -8.21
C LYS A 101 -10.10 11.04 -9.71
N ILE A 102 -9.68 9.86 -10.15
CA ILE A 102 -9.73 9.45 -11.56
C ILE A 102 -11.18 9.29 -11.99
N SER A 103 -12.01 8.60 -11.21
CA SER A 103 -13.43 8.40 -11.50
C SER A 103 -14.20 9.72 -11.60
N GLY A 104 -13.92 10.67 -10.71
CA GLY A 104 -14.51 12.02 -10.74
C GLY A 104 -14.06 12.89 -11.92
N ARG A 105 -12.99 12.52 -12.63
CA ARG A 105 -12.57 13.18 -13.87
C ARG A 105 -13.21 12.57 -15.11
N LEU A 106 -13.53 11.28 -15.06
CA LEU A 106 -14.12 10.55 -16.19
C LEU A 106 -15.64 10.67 -16.23
N ASN A 107 -16.29 10.96 -15.09
CA ASN A 107 -17.73 11.01 -14.97
C ASN A 107 -18.18 12.12 -14.01
N ASP A 108 -19.29 12.80 -14.33
CA ASP A 108 -19.92 13.82 -13.45
C ASP A 108 -21.12 13.27 -12.65
N THR A 109 -21.51 12.03 -12.95
CA THR A 109 -22.64 11.34 -12.36
C THR A 109 -22.20 10.59 -11.11
N LEU A 110 -22.82 10.94 -9.98
CA LEU A 110 -22.38 10.53 -8.64
C LEU A 110 -22.09 9.02 -8.48
N PRO A 111 -22.94 8.08 -8.97
CA PRO A 111 -22.65 6.66 -8.83
C PRO A 111 -21.33 6.25 -9.49
N TRP A 112 -21.06 6.78 -10.68
CA TRP A 112 -19.87 6.44 -11.47
C TRP A 112 -18.58 7.08 -10.93
N VAL A 113 -18.70 8.07 -10.05
CA VAL A 113 -17.58 8.66 -9.32
C VAL A 113 -17.17 7.81 -8.12
N VAL A 114 -18.13 7.23 -7.40
CA VAL A 114 -17.87 6.55 -6.12
C VAL A 114 -17.82 5.02 -6.23
N LEU A 115 -18.56 4.43 -7.17
CA LEU A 115 -18.66 2.99 -7.33
C LEU A 115 -17.31 2.33 -7.63
N PRO A 116 -16.42 2.86 -8.49
CA PRO A 116 -15.12 2.23 -8.72
C PRO A 116 -14.27 2.15 -7.45
N CYS A 117 -14.25 3.23 -6.67
CA CYS A 117 -13.53 3.27 -5.39
C CYS A 117 -14.09 2.22 -4.40
N PHE A 118 -15.42 2.12 -4.29
CA PHE A 118 -16.07 1.09 -3.47
C PHE A 118 -15.73 -0.34 -3.94
N LEU A 119 -15.82 -0.61 -5.24
CA LEU A 119 -15.51 -1.93 -5.81
C LEU A 119 -14.04 -2.30 -5.59
N THR A 120 -13.10 -1.37 -5.75
CA THR A 120 -11.68 -1.60 -5.45
C THR A 120 -11.46 -1.90 -3.96
N ALA A 121 -12.14 -1.18 -3.06
CA ALA A 121 -11.99 -1.37 -1.62
C ALA A 121 -12.44 -2.76 -1.13
N VAL A 122 -13.40 -3.38 -1.80
CA VAL A 122 -13.89 -4.74 -1.48
C VAL A 122 -13.26 -5.83 -2.36
N HIS A 123 -12.39 -5.46 -3.29
CA HIS A 123 -11.75 -6.41 -4.20
C HIS A 123 -10.69 -7.21 -3.44
N VAL A 124 -10.91 -8.52 -3.28
CA VAL A 124 -10.05 -9.40 -2.46
C VAL A 124 -8.57 -9.35 -2.87
N PRO A 125 -8.18 -9.46 -4.15
CA PRO A 125 -6.78 -9.32 -4.54
C PRO A 125 -6.16 -8.00 -4.11
N PHE A 126 -6.90 -6.88 -4.24
CA PHE A 126 -6.39 -5.57 -3.80
C PHE A 126 -6.13 -5.53 -2.29
N LEU A 127 -7.02 -6.12 -1.49
CA LEU A 127 -6.84 -6.22 -0.03
C LEU A 127 -5.64 -7.10 0.34
N LEU A 128 -5.53 -8.29 -0.25
CA LEU A 128 -4.45 -9.25 0.06
C LEU A 128 -3.08 -8.70 -0.31
N TRP A 129 -2.93 -8.19 -1.53
CA TRP A 129 -1.64 -7.67 -2.00
C TRP A 129 -1.20 -6.40 -1.27
N ASN A 130 -2.14 -5.61 -0.73
CA ASN A 130 -1.78 -4.49 0.15
C ASN A 130 -1.27 -4.95 1.52
N LEU A 131 -1.50 -6.20 1.93
CA LEU A 131 -1.06 -6.75 3.20
C LEU A 131 0.07 -7.77 3.05
N ALA A 132 0.47 -8.10 1.81
CA ALA A 132 1.46 -9.11 1.49
C ALA A 132 2.86 -8.82 2.06
N GLY A 133 3.16 -7.59 2.47
CA GLY A 133 4.50 -7.17 2.93
C GLY A 133 5.44 -6.75 1.80
N LEU A 134 4.96 -6.84 0.56
CA LEU A 134 5.68 -6.45 -0.66
C LEU A 134 5.32 -5.03 -1.09
N GLU A 135 6.07 -4.52 -2.07
CA GLU A 135 5.95 -3.18 -2.62
C GLU A 135 4.69 -2.96 -3.48
N THR A 136 3.82 -3.97 -3.65
CA THR A 136 2.67 -3.93 -4.56
C THR A 136 1.74 -2.76 -4.27
N ALA A 137 1.49 -2.45 -2.99
CA ALA A 137 0.68 -1.29 -2.60
C ALA A 137 1.30 0.04 -3.05
N LEU A 138 2.62 0.17 -2.89
CA LEU A 138 3.40 1.34 -3.30
C LEU A 138 3.34 1.51 -4.83
N TYR A 139 3.55 0.43 -5.59
CA TYR A 139 3.46 0.45 -7.04
C TYR A 139 2.07 0.80 -7.54
N THR A 140 1.03 0.22 -6.94
CA THR A 140 -0.36 0.51 -7.30
C THR A 140 -0.66 1.99 -7.10
N PHE A 141 -0.22 2.58 -5.98
CA PHE A 141 -0.37 4.00 -5.72
C PHE A 141 0.35 4.87 -6.76
N PHE A 142 1.62 4.58 -7.07
CA PHE A 142 2.37 5.39 -8.03
C PHE A 142 1.83 5.26 -9.46
N ILE A 143 1.42 4.06 -9.88
CA ILE A 143 0.77 3.85 -11.18
C ILE A 143 -0.53 4.67 -11.25
N ALA A 144 -1.39 4.57 -10.23
CA ALA A 144 -2.63 5.34 -10.19
C ALA A 144 -2.35 6.86 -10.20
N SER A 145 -1.32 7.30 -9.48
CA SER A 145 -0.90 8.71 -9.43
C SER A 145 -0.30 9.20 -10.76
N SER A 146 0.31 8.30 -11.54
CA SER A 146 0.92 8.61 -12.84
C SER A 146 -0.09 8.90 -13.93
N ILE A 147 -1.36 8.51 -13.74
CA ILE A 147 -2.45 8.75 -14.69
C ILE A 147 -2.69 10.26 -14.74
N LYS A 148 -1.97 10.90 -15.68
CA LYS A 148 -2.13 12.30 -16.02
C LYS A 148 -3.53 12.48 -16.58
N SER A 149 -4.19 13.55 -16.13
CA SER A 149 -5.42 14.03 -16.73
C SER A 149 -5.18 14.24 -18.23
N VAL A 150 -5.96 13.58 -19.08
CA VAL A 150 -6.25 14.13 -20.40
C VAL A 150 -7.04 15.40 -20.12
N GLY A 151 -6.40 16.55 -20.34
CA GLY A 151 -7.05 17.86 -20.32
C GLY A 151 -7.76 18.12 -21.63
#